data_AF-A0A8T3LNF9-F1
#
_entry.id   AF-A0A8T3LNF9-F1
#
_cell.length_a   1.000
_cell.length_b   1.000
_cell.length_c   1.000
_cell.angle_alpha   90.00
_cell.angle_beta   90.00
_cell.angle_gamma   90.00
#
_symmetry.space_group_name_H-M   'P 1'
#
loop_
_entity.id
_entity.type
_entity.pdbx_description
1 polymer ?
#
loop_
_entity_poly.entity_id
_entity_poly.type
_entity_poly.pdbx_seq_one_letter_code
_entity_poly.pdbx_strand_id
1 'polypeptide(L)'
;MTSRTLAHRLAAARTERAPAQLPRPVVNDRLALLARWFDARTQVVEDGTALVVERSVGVPAGVAEALAPLPAAAYFDTETTGLSTGAGTVIFMAGVARVDGARVTVRQYLLPDYPQERALLRALSADLAASPRLVTYNGRAFDLPMLTARLTFHGLFREQALLPDTHDDLLPDARRLFRRPLGGARLADVESGVLGVRRTSDCPGSEVPARYFGYLRGGSPDILAEVLDHNFQDVLSLALLEAELCRLRAGGWREARVLDPRGMALELLRAGAVDDALELVETAQALAADHAEANALRRVASRLLIALGQVERAEQLWALGTRRASVDAATAWIEVARIRERHRHDLRGAMEAAAAASRVLDIAFALGRGGSLAEVGRTRLTVERRLRRLRSWVEAAERRALREARGRKQVA
;
A
#
# COMPACT_ATOMS: atom_id res chain seq x y z
N MET A 1 37.54 39.75 -3.33
CA MET A 1 36.09 39.69 -3.02
C MET A 1 35.75 38.28 -2.63
N THR A 2 35.78 37.97 -1.33
CA THR A 2 35.55 36.64 -0.77
C THR A 2 34.20 36.63 -0.06
N SER A 3 33.30 35.75 -0.51
CA SER A 3 31.93 35.62 0.01
C SER A 3 31.94 35.08 1.44
N ARG A 4 31.40 35.83 2.39
CA ARG A 4 31.18 35.39 3.78
C ARG A 4 30.06 34.34 3.80
N THR A 5 30.38 33.16 4.32
CA THR A 5 29.47 32.01 4.45
C THR A 5 28.34 32.27 5.44
N LEU A 6 27.23 31.52 5.31
CA LEU A 6 26.02 31.62 6.15
C LEU A 6 26.32 31.47 7.65
N ALA A 7 27.32 30.66 8.00
CA ALA A 7 27.80 30.49 9.37
C ALA A 7 28.31 31.81 9.99
N HIS A 8 28.93 32.68 9.18
CA HIS A 8 29.43 33.98 9.63
C HIS A 8 28.29 35.00 9.84
N ARG A 9 27.16 34.84 9.13
CA ARG A 9 25.94 35.65 9.36
C ARG A 9 25.18 35.21 10.61
N LEU A 10 25.18 33.91 10.91
CA LEU A 10 24.56 33.34 12.12
C LEU A 10 25.36 33.64 13.39
N ALA A 11 26.70 33.71 13.30
CA ALA A 11 27.55 34.07 14.43
C ALA A 11 27.37 35.54 14.85
N ALA A 12 27.23 36.46 13.89
CA ALA A 12 27.00 37.88 14.16
C ALA A 12 25.63 38.15 14.82
N ALA A 13 24.63 37.30 14.61
CA ALA A 13 23.30 37.43 15.22
C ALA A 13 23.24 36.95 16.69
N ARG A 14 24.27 36.25 17.18
CA ARG A 14 24.27 35.64 18.53
C ARG A 14 24.94 36.49 19.61
N THR A 15 25.74 37.50 19.26
CA THR A 15 26.62 38.19 20.23
C THR A 15 26.14 39.54 20.75
N GLU A 16 24.99 40.07 20.32
CA GLU A 16 24.44 41.30 20.92
C GLU A 16 22.94 41.18 21.18
N ARG A 17 22.58 40.73 22.39
CA ARG A 17 21.45 41.27 23.15
C ARG A 17 21.44 40.67 24.56
N ALA A 18 21.80 41.49 25.54
CA ALA A 18 21.33 41.30 26.92
C ALA A 18 19.78 41.27 26.92
N PRO A 19 19.14 40.51 27.82
CA PRO A 19 17.70 40.32 27.77
C PRO A 19 17.01 41.60 28.24
N ALA A 20 16.63 42.46 27.30
CA ALA A 20 15.57 43.41 27.55
C ALA A 20 14.29 42.58 27.73
N GLN A 21 13.70 42.60 28.92
CA GLN A 21 12.31 42.19 29.12
C GLN A 21 11.44 43.06 28.22
N LEU A 22 11.19 42.57 27.01
CA LEU A 22 10.20 43.14 26.13
C LEU A 22 8.83 42.94 26.82
N PRO A 23 8.00 43.99 26.93
CA PRO A 23 6.68 43.85 27.50
C PRO A 23 5.93 42.73 26.78
N ARG A 24 5.27 41.85 27.55
CA ARG A 24 4.45 40.76 26.98
C ARG A 24 3.52 41.35 25.93
N PRO A 25 3.54 40.87 24.68
CA PRO A 25 2.67 41.39 23.65
C PRO A 25 1.22 41.19 24.06
N VAL A 26 0.49 42.29 24.05
CA VAL A 26 -0.96 42.39 24.23
C VAL A 26 -1.61 41.67 23.05
N VAL A 27 -2.30 40.56 23.32
CA VAL A 27 -3.03 39.70 22.35
C VAL A 27 -2.28 39.54 21.01
N ASN A 28 -1.26 38.67 21.01
CA ASN A 28 -0.50 38.28 19.83
C ASN A 28 -1.43 37.85 18.67
N ASP A 29 -1.48 38.65 17.60
CA ASP A 29 -2.08 38.24 16.33
C ASP A 29 -1.20 37.19 15.65
N ARG A 30 -1.32 35.95 16.15
CA ARG A 30 -0.65 34.75 15.64
C ARG A 30 -0.95 34.51 14.17
N LEU A 31 -2.16 34.83 13.75
CA LEU A 31 -2.60 34.68 12.37
C LEU A 31 -1.80 35.62 11.45
N ALA A 32 -1.72 36.91 11.75
CA ALA A 32 -0.93 37.85 10.95
C ALA A 32 0.58 37.57 11.02
N LEU A 33 1.08 37.07 12.16
CA LEU A 33 2.47 36.62 12.27
C LEU A 33 2.77 35.48 11.29
N LEU A 34 1.99 34.40 11.32
CA LEU A 34 2.20 33.26 10.44
C LEU A 34 1.96 33.61 8.97
N ALA A 35 0.97 34.45 8.67
CA ALA A 35 0.70 34.93 7.32
C ALA A 35 1.92 35.61 6.70
N ARG A 36 2.56 36.52 7.44
CA ARG A 36 3.80 37.16 6.98
C ARG A 36 4.99 36.20 6.93
N TRP A 37 5.10 35.29 7.90
CA TRP A 37 6.26 34.41 8.02
C TRP A 37 6.34 33.38 6.89
N PHE A 38 5.20 32.79 6.53
CA PHE A 38 5.11 31.72 5.54
C PHE A 38 4.59 32.18 4.18
N ASP A 39 4.47 33.49 3.97
CA ASP A 39 3.81 34.07 2.78
C ASP A 39 2.43 33.44 2.54
N ALA A 40 1.69 33.23 3.64
CA ALA A 40 0.43 32.51 3.63
C ALA A 40 -0.73 33.49 3.37
N ARG A 41 -1.69 33.05 2.56
CA ARG A 41 -2.93 33.80 2.35
C ARG A 41 -3.90 33.59 3.51
N THR A 42 -4.72 34.59 3.76
CA THR A 42 -5.85 34.50 4.69
C THR A 42 -7.14 34.31 3.90
N GLN A 43 -7.97 33.36 4.32
CA GLN A 43 -9.26 33.08 3.70
C GLN A 43 -10.36 33.35 4.72
N VAL A 44 -11.16 34.38 4.47
CA VAL A 44 -12.33 34.70 5.29
C VAL A 44 -13.43 33.69 5.01
N VAL A 45 -13.97 33.10 6.08
CA VAL A 45 -15.12 32.21 6.07
C VAL A 45 -16.15 32.72 7.08
N GLU A 46 -17.37 32.20 7.02
CA GLU A 46 -18.52 32.65 7.82
C GLU A 46 -18.21 32.86 9.32
N ASP A 47 -17.35 32.02 9.92
CA ASP A 47 -17.01 32.08 11.35
C ASP A 47 -15.51 32.31 11.63
N GLY A 48 -14.83 33.08 10.78
CA GLY A 48 -13.47 33.53 11.06
C GLY A 48 -12.54 33.54 9.85
N THR A 49 -11.25 33.37 10.10
CA THR A 49 -10.22 33.43 9.06
C THR A 49 -9.33 32.20 9.15
N ALA A 50 -9.23 31.47 8.04
CA ALA A 50 -8.30 30.36 7.87
C ALA A 50 -6.98 30.87 7.29
N LEU A 51 -5.87 30.25 7.70
CA LEU A 51 -4.55 30.52 7.17
C LEU A 51 -4.15 29.40 6.20
N VAL A 52 -3.75 29.76 4.98
CA VAL A 52 -3.43 28.79 3.91
C VAL A 52 -2.08 29.12 3.31
N VAL A 53 -1.13 28.20 3.42
CA VAL A 53 0.13 28.24 2.67
C VAL A 53 -0.09 27.52 1.34
N GLU A 54 0.08 28.20 0.21
CA GLU A 54 -0.09 27.62 -1.11
C GLU A 54 1.26 27.51 -1.83
N ARG A 55 1.59 26.32 -2.31
CA ARG A 55 2.80 26.03 -3.08
C ARG A 55 2.43 25.31 -4.35
N SER A 56 3.18 25.52 -5.43
CA SER A 56 3.01 24.78 -6.67
C SER A 56 4.34 24.27 -7.19
N VAL A 57 4.34 23.04 -7.68
CA VAL A 57 5.52 22.39 -8.27
C VAL A 57 5.15 21.70 -9.58
N GLY A 58 6.12 21.63 -10.48
CA GLY A 58 5.99 20.80 -11.68
C GLY A 58 6.16 19.32 -11.33
N VAL A 59 5.43 18.45 -12.03
CA VAL A 59 5.62 17.00 -11.99
C VAL A 59 6.02 16.47 -13.37
N PRO A 60 6.77 15.36 -13.45
CA PRO A 60 7.09 14.73 -14.73
C PRO A 60 5.83 14.44 -15.54
N ALA A 61 5.90 14.59 -16.88
CA ALA A 61 4.76 14.37 -17.78
C ALA A 61 4.11 12.98 -17.58
N GLY A 62 4.92 11.94 -17.35
CA GLY A 62 4.40 10.58 -17.11
C GLY A 62 3.52 10.45 -15.87
N VAL A 63 3.67 11.32 -14.85
CA VAL A 63 2.77 11.35 -13.69
C VAL A 63 1.40 11.88 -14.10
N ALA A 64 1.38 13.00 -14.82
CA ALA A 64 0.15 13.61 -15.31
C ALA A 64 -0.60 12.67 -16.27
N GLU A 65 0.12 12.02 -17.18
CA GLU A 65 -0.42 11.06 -18.14
C GLU A 65 -1.02 9.83 -17.44
N ALA A 66 -0.36 9.30 -16.41
CA ALA A 66 -0.86 8.15 -15.66
C ALA A 66 -2.14 8.46 -14.85
N LEU A 67 -2.29 9.71 -14.38
CA LEU A 67 -3.45 10.14 -13.59
C LEU A 67 -4.60 10.66 -14.45
N ALA A 68 -4.36 11.10 -15.69
CA ALA A 68 -5.36 11.68 -16.59
C ALA A 68 -6.64 10.83 -16.78
N PRO A 69 -6.59 9.47 -16.78
CA PRO A 69 -7.80 8.65 -16.89
C PRO A 69 -8.68 8.63 -15.63
N LEU A 70 -8.16 9.08 -14.49
CA LEU A 70 -8.87 9.03 -13.21
C LEU A 70 -9.70 10.30 -12.98
N PRO A 71 -10.82 10.21 -12.24
CA PRO A 71 -11.49 11.40 -11.74
C PRO A 71 -10.56 12.24 -10.83
N ALA A 72 -10.69 13.56 -10.92
CA ALA A 72 -9.88 14.50 -10.13
C ALA A 72 -9.90 14.17 -8.63
N ALA A 73 -8.74 14.22 -7.99
CA ALA A 73 -8.56 13.86 -6.59
C ALA A 73 -8.03 15.02 -5.75
N ALA A 74 -8.43 15.03 -4.47
CA ALA A 74 -7.75 15.75 -3.41
C ALA A 74 -6.86 14.75 -2.67
N TYR A 75 -5.53 14.93 -2.77
CA TYR A 75 -4.57 14.14 -2.00
C TYR A 75 -4.39 14.79 -0.64
N PHE A 76 -4.65 14.04 0.43
CA PHE A 76 -4.87 14.60 1.76
C PHE A 76 -4.07 13.88 2.83
N ASP A 77 -3.46 14.66 3.71
CA ASP A 77 -2.69 14.22 4.87
C ASP A 77 -2.79 15.27 5.99
N THR A 78 -2.76 14.83 7.25
CA THR A 78 -2.87 15.71 8.42
C THR A 78 -1.71 15.58 9.39
N GLU A 79 -1.35 16.71 10.01
CA GLU A 79 -0.53 16.72 11.21
C GLU A 79 -1.39 17.10 12.42
N THR A 80 -1.23 16.31 13.48
CA THR A 80 -2.09 16.37 14.66
C THR A 80 -1.27 16.57 15.93
N THR A 81 -1.91 17.09 16.98
CA THR A 81 -1.26 17.29 18.28
C THR A 81 -1.08 15.99 19.09
N GLY A 82 -1.47 14.85 18.54
CA GLY A 82 -1.36 13.54 19.18
C GLY A 82 -2.00 12.43 18.34
N LEU A 83 -1.73 11.18 18.69
CA LEU A 83 -2.17 10.00 17.92
C LEU A 83 -3.59 9.51 18.28
N SER A 84 -4.23 10.09 19.30
CA SER A 84 -5.57 9.69 19.76
C SER A 84 -6.64 10.66 19.25
N THR A 85 -7.85 10.17 18.99
CA THR A 85 -9.02 11.01 18.65
C THR A 85 -9.67 11.66 19.89
N GLY A 86 -8.90 11.83 20.99
CA GLY A 86 -9.41 12.43 22.22
C GLY A 86 -9.77 13.90 22.03
N ALA A 87 -10.59 14.45 22.93
CA ALA A 87 -11.13 15.81 22.82
C ALA A 87 -10.05 16.92 22.69
N GLY A 88 -8.84 16.67 23.20
CA GLY A 88 -7.71 17.60 23.15
C GLY A 88 -6.80 17.47 21.91
N THR A 89 -7.01 16.48 21.05
CA THR A 89 -6.25 16.35 19.81
C THR A 89 -6.90 17.18 18.72
N VAL A 90 -6.11 18.00 18.04
CA VAL A 90 -6.57 18.87 16.94
C VAL A 90 -5.72 18.61 15.70
N ILE A 91 -6.31 18.85 14.54
CA ILE A 91 -5.57 18.96 13.27
C ILE A 91 -4.99 20.37 13.24
N PHE A 92 -3.70 20.49 13.53
CA PHE A 92 -3.05 21.80 13.48
C PHE A 92 -2.50 22.10 12.08
N MET A 93 -2.36 21.09 11.23
CA MET A 93 -2.07 21.29 9.81
C MET A 93 -2.75 20.23 8.95
N ALA A 94 -3.28 20.64 7.81
CA ALA A 94 -3.88 19.77 6.81
C ALA A 94 -3.39 20.14 5.40
N GLY A 95 -2.76 19.20 4.73
CA GLY A 95 -2.30 19.37 3.35
C GLY A 95 -3.31 18.83 2.36
N VAL A 96 -3.57 19.59 1.29
CA VAL A 96 -4.40 19.18 0.16
C VAL A 96 -3.63 19.43 -1.12
N ALA A 97 -3.29 18.37 -1.86
CA ALA A 97 -2.70 18.50 -3.19
C ALA A 97 -3.72 18.20 -4.30
N ARG A 98 -3.58 18.92 -5.42
CA ARG A 98 -4.38 18.75 -6.64
C ARG A 98 -3.45 18.76 -7.84
N VAL A 99 -3.65 17.80 -8.73
CA VAL A 99 -2.89 17.67 -9.99
C VAL A 99 -3.72 18.32 -11.10
N ASP A 100 -3.11 19.23 -11.85
CA ASP A 100 -3.67 19.89 -13.03
C ASP A 100 -2.61 19.91 -14.14
N GLY A 101 -2.76 19.02 -15.10
CA GLY A 101 -1.73 18.74 -16.10
C GLY A 101 -0.39 18.40 -15.44
N ALA A 102 0.68 19.07 -15.86
CA ALA A 102 2.03 18.86 -15.32
C ALA A 102 2.31 19.67 -14.04
N ARG A 103 1.29 20.21 -13.37
CA ARG A 103 1.44 21.02 -12.15
C ARG A 103 0.68 20.40 -11.00
N VAL A 104 1.31 20.40 -9.82
CA VAL A 104 0.65 20.07 -8.56
C VAL A 104 0.59 21.31 -7.70
N THR A 105 -0.61 21.69 -7.28
CA THR A 105 -0.84 22.76 -6.32
C THR A 105 -1.16 22.13 -4.96
N VAL A 106 -0.40 22.53 -3.95
CA VAL A 106 -0.56 22.08 -2.56
C VAL A 106 -1.01 23.25 -1.72
N ARG A 107 -2.12 23.08 -1.01
CA ARG A 107 -2.64 24.02 -0.01
C ARG A 107 -2.50 23.39 1.37
N GLN A 108 -1.82 24.08 2.27
CA GLN A 108 -1.63 23.64 3.64
C GLN A 108 -2.37 24.60 4.57
N TYR A 109 -3.41 24.08 5.19
CA TYR A 109 -4.23 24.78 6.16
C TYR A 109 -3.54 24.68 7.52
N LEU A 110 -2.99 25.78 8.02
CA LEU A 110 -2.21 25.82 9.26
C LEU A 110 -3.01 26.52 10.37
N LEU A 111 -3.08 25.91 11.55
CA LEU A 111 -3.80 26.44 12.71
C LEU A 111 -2.93 27.46 13.46
N PRO A 112 -3.29 28.76 13.50
CA PRO A 112 -2.50 29.75 14.25
C PRO A 112 -2.69 29.61 15.77
N ASP A 113 -3.92 29.33 16.19
CA ASP A 113 -4.30 29.07 17.58
C ASP A 113 -5.65 28.33 17.62
N TYR A 114 -6.01 27.76 18.76
CA TYR A 114 -7.23 26.98 18.92
C TYR A 114 -8.53 27.71 18.50
N PRO A 115 -8.73 29.02 18.75
CA PRO A 115 -9.93 29.72 18.31
C PRO A 115 -10.15 29.73 16.79
N GLN A 116 -9.11 29.51 15.98
CA GLN A 116 -9.21 29.48 14.52
C GLN A 116 -9.55 28.09 13.97
N GLU A 117 -9.67 27.05 14.80
CA GLU A 117 -9.88 25.67 14.32
C GLU A 117 -11.18 25.54 13.50
N ARG A 118 -12.28 26.16 13.95
CA ARG A 118 -13.55 26.14 13.22
C ARG A 118 -13.43 26.74 11.82
N ALA A 119 -12.71 27.86 11.69
CA ALA A 119 -12.50 28.53 10.41
C ALA A 119 -11.64 27.67 9.48
N LEU A 120 -10.57 27.06 10.03
CA LEU A 120 -9.71 26.11 9.33
C LEU A 120 -10.52 24.94 8.78
N LEU A 121 -11.30 24.27 9.63
CA LEU A 121 -12.08 23.08 9.25
C LEU A 121 -13.10 23.40 8.16
N ARG A 122 -13.81 24.53 8.25
CA ARG A 122 -14.76 24.95 7.22
C ARG A 122 -14.06 25.20 5.88
N ALA A 123 -12.95 25.92 5.88
CA ALA A 123 -12.19 26.20 4.67
C ALA A 123 -11.62 24.92 4.05
N LEU A 124 -11.13 23.99 4.89
CA LEU A 124 -10.63 22.69 4.47
C LEU A 124 -11.74 21.82 3.86
N SER A 125 -12.89 21.67 4.52
CA SER A 125 -14.01 20.89 3.98
C SER A 125 -14.48 21.42 2.63
N ALA A 126 -14.58 22.75 2.47
CA ALA A 126 -14.93 23.34 1.18
C ALA A 126 -13.89 23.04 0.08
N ASP A 127 -12.60 23.06 0.40
CA ASP A 127 -11.55 22.71 -0.57
C ASP A 127 -11.57 21.21 -0.89
N LEU A 128 -11.72 20.32 0.10
CA LEU A 128 -11.83 18.88 -0.14
C LEU A 128 -13.02 18.56 -1.06
N ALA A 129 -14.18 19.19 -0.81
CA ALA A 129 -15.40 19.01 -1.61
C ALA A 129 -15.29 19.46 -3.07
N ALA A 130 -14.27 20.25 -3.43
CA ALA A 130 -14.01 20.61 -4.82
C ALA A 130 -13.45 19.43 -5.66
N SER A 131 -13.25 18.25 -5.05
CA SER A 131 -12.91 17.01 -5.76
C SER A 131 -13.94 15.91 -5.53
N PRO A 132 -14.22 15.07 -6.54
CA PRO A 132 -15.05 13.88 -6.37
C PRO A 132 -14.37 12.76 -5.56
N ARG A 133 -13.03 12.74 -5.52
CA ARG A 133 -12.25 11.71 -4.80
C ARG A 133 -11.33 12.32 -3.75
N LEU A 134 -11.22 11.64 -2.62
CA LEU A 134 -10.21 11.85 -1.59
C LEU A 134 -9.19 10.71 -1.67
N VAL A 135 -7.90 11.04 -1.75
CA VAL A 135 -6.82 10.05 -1.76
C VAL A 135 -5.95 10.27 -0.53
N THR A 136 -5.71 9.23 0.27
CA THR A 136 -4.88 9.32 1.49
C THR A 136 -3.94 8.14 1.62
N TYR A 137 -3.01 8.20 2.57
CA TYR A 137 -2.20 7.05 2.98
C TYR A 137 -2.52 6.69 4.43
N ASN A 138 -3.21 5.57 4.64
CA ASN A 138 -3.72 5.15 5.95
C ASN A 138 -4.81 6.06 6.54
N GLY A 139 -5.34 7.02 5.79
CA GLY A 139 -6.28 8.00 6.33
C GLY A 139 -7.64 7.42 6.70
N ARG A 140 -8.00 6.22 6.23
CA ARG A 140 -9.21 5.52 6.68
C ARG A 140 -9.19 5.25 8.19
N ALA A 141 -8.00 4.99 8.74
CA ALA A 141 -7.82 4.67 10.15
C ALA A 141 -7.41 5.88 11.00
N PHE A 142 -6.95 6.98 10.38
CA PHE A 142 -6.36 8.12 11.08
C PHE A 142 -6.99 9.46 10.68
N ASP A 143 -6.67 9.98 9.49
CA ASP A 143 -7.05 11.34 9.07
C ASP A 143 -8.56 11.56 9.02
N LEU A 144 -9.32 10.65 8.41
CA LEU A 144 -10.77 10.80 8.25
C LEU A 144 -11.52 10.71 9.59
N PRO A 145 -11.24 9.72 10.46
CA PRO A 145 -11.80 9.70 11.81
C PRO A 145 -11.51 10.98 12.60
N MET A 146 -10.28 11.50 12.53
CA MET A 146 -9.90 12.75 13.20
C MET A 146 -10.68 13.93 12.64
N LEU A 147 -10.67 14.12 11.32
CA LEU A 147 -11.38 15.22 10.66
C LEU A 147 -12.88 15.19 10.98
N THR A 148 -13.50 14.01 10.90
CA THR A 148 -14.93 13.83 11.22
C THR A 148 -15.23 14.18 12.69
N ALA A 149 -14.38 13.76 13.61
CA ALA A 149 -14.54 14.07 15.03
C ALA A 149 -14.42 15.59 15.30
N ARG A 150 -13.45 16.26 14.66
CA ARG A 150 -13.27 17.72 14.82
C ARG A 150 -14.39 18.52 14.16
N LEU A 151 -14.86 18.13 12.99
CA LEU A 151 -16.04 18.72 12.35
C LEU A 151 -17.27 18.61 13.25
N THR A 152 -17.51 17.42 13.81
CA THR A 152 -18.61 17.16 14.74
C THR A 152 -18.48 17.98 16.02
N PHE A 153 -17.28 18.08 16.60
CA PHE A 153 -17.01 18.88 17.80
C PHE A 153 -17.36 20.36 17.60
N HIS A 154 -17.07 20.89 16.41
CA HIS A 154 -17.44 22.25 16.04
C HIS A 154 -18.91 22.36 15.58
N GLY A 155 -19.67 21.28 15.44
CA GLY A 155 -21.05 21.33 14.93
C GLY A 155 -21.14 21.64 13.43
N LEU A 156 -20.09 21.30 12.67
CA LEU A 156 -20.08 21.32 11.21
C LEU A 156 -20.56 19.94 10.71
N PHE A 157 -21.86 19.82 10.45
CA PHE A 157 -22.48 18.57 10.01
C PHE A 157 -22.63 18.52 8.47
N ARG A 158 -23.28 17.47 7.94
CA ARG A 158 -23.32 17.13 6.51
C ARG A 158 -23.52 18.31 5.54
N GLU A 159 -24.39 19.26 5.85
CA GLU A 159 -24.66 20.40 4.96
C GLU A 159 -23.56 21.47 5.03
N GLN A 160 -22.85 21.56 6.15
CA GLN A 160 -21.80 22.54 6.43
C GLN A 160 -20.38 22.01 6.21
N ALA A 161 -20.20 20.69 6.10
CA ALA A 161 -18.92 20.02 5.90
C ALA A 161 -19.05 18.87 4.90
N LEU A 162 -18.99 19.22 3.63
CA LEU A 162 -18.97 18.26 2.54
C LEU A 162 -17.57 17.63 2.45
N LEU A 163 -17.53 16.31 2.32
CA LEU A 163 -16.33 15.54 2.03
C LEU A 163 -16.57 14.76 0.73
N PRO A 164 -15.54 14.42 -0.04
CA PRO A 164 -15.69 13.58 -1.23
C PRO A 164 -16.36 12.25 -0.93
N ASP A 165 -17.28 11.81 -1.79
CA ASP A 165 -18.02 10.55 -1.61
C ASP A 165 -17.14 9.31 -1.82
N THR A 166 -16.06 9.45 -2.58
CA THR A 166 -15.12 8.37 -2.88
C THR A 166 -13.82 8.58 -2.09
N HIS A 167 -13.40 7.54 -1.37
CA HIS A 167 -12.14 7.54 -0.61
C HIS A 167 -11.24 6.38 -1.00
N ASP A 168 -10.11 6.72 -1.62
CA ASP A 168 -9.06 5.80 -2.02
C ASP A 168 -7.89 5.88 -1.01
N ASP A 169 -7.76 4.85 -0.18
CA ASP A 169 -6.61 4.70 0.73
C ASP A 169 -5.52 3.88 0.04
N LEU A 170 -4.32 4.45 -0.10
CA LEU A 170 -3.21 3.83 -0.83
C LEU A 170 -2.43 2.79 -0.01
N LEU A 171 -2.58 2.76 1.32
CA LEU A 171 -1.81 1.85 2.18
C LEU A 171 -2.07 0.35 1.89
N PRO A 172 -3.31 -0.12 1.64
CA PRO A 172 -3.57 -1.50 1.25
C PRO A 172 -2.85 -1.92 -0.04
N ASP A 173 -2.72 -1.00 -1.00
CA ASP A 173 -2.01 -1.23 -2.25
C ASP A 173 -0.50 -1.27 -2.01
N ALA A 174 0.03 -0.29 -1.29
CA ALA A 174 1.44 -0.26 -0.90
C ALA A 174 1.85 -1.50 -0.09
N ARG A 175 1.01 -1.96 0.85
CA ARG A 175 1.27 -3.18 1.63
C ARG A 175 1.30 -4.44 0.77
N ARG A 176 0.43 -4.50 -0.23
CA ARG A 176 0.32 -5.64 -1.13
C ARG A 176 1.51 -5.69 -2.08
N LEU A 177 1.91 -4.54 -2.62
CA LEU A 177 2.88 -4.46 -3.70
C LEU A 177 4.32 -4.25 -3.22
N PHE A 178 4.55 -3.62 -2.06
CA PHE A 178 5.88 -3.17 -1.68
C PHE A 178 6.37 -3.64 -0.30
N ARG A 179 5.47 -4.12 0.58
CA ARG A 179 5.86 -4.46 1.98
C ARG A 179 6.99 -5.47 2.09
N ARG A 180 6.94 -6.53 1.27
CA ARG A 180 7.93 -7.61 1.32
C ARG A 180 9.28 -7.18 0.77
N PRO A 181 9.39 -6.57 -0.43
CA PRO A 181 10.70 -6.13 -0.93
C PRO A 181 11.31 -4.97 -0.11
N LEU A 182 10.50 -4.12 0.52
CA LEU A 182 11.00 -3.01 1.34
C LEU A 182 11.22 -3.36 2.83
N GLY A 183 10.68 -4.47 3.32
CA GLY A 183 10.64 -4.79 4.74
C GLY A 183 9.64 -3.95 5.56
N GLY A 184 8.95 -3.01 4.92
CA GLY A 184 8.01 -2.07 5.52
C GLY A 184 7.04 -1.49 4.49
N ALA A 185 5.99 -0.82 4.97
CA ALA A 185 5.01 -0.13 4.12
C ALA A 185 4.63 1.21 4.73
N ARG A 186 5.58 1.89 5.37
CA ARG A 186 5.43 3.31 5.71
C ARG A 186 5.58 4.12 4.43
N LEU A 187 4.97 5.29 4.36
CA LEU A 187 5.09 6.15 3.18
C LEU A 187 6.57 6.44 2.86
N ALA A 188 7.40 6.71 3.89
CA ALA A 188 8.84 6.88 3.75
C ALA A 188 9.59 5.68 3.11
N ASP A 189 9.14 4.45 3.39
CA ASP A 189 9.72 3.24 2.78
C ASP A 189 9.42 3.23 1.27
N VAL A 190 8.18 3.58 0.89
CA VAL A 190 7.70 3.60 -0.50
C VAL A 190 8.33 4.77 -1.28
N GLU A 191 8.43 5.95 -0.68
CA GLU A 191 9.10 7.11 -1.27
C GLU A 191 10.53 6.78 -1.70
N SER A 192 11.32 6.24 -0.78
CA SER A 192 12.73 5.95 -1.01
C SER A 192 12.94 4.75 -1.94
N GLY A 193 12.18 3.68 -1.75
CA GLY A 193 12.38 2.42 -2.48
C GLY A 193 11.66 2.33 -3.82
N VAL A 194 10.56 3.06 -4.01
CA VAL A 194 9.73 2.98 -5.23
C VAL A 194 9.76 4.29 -6.00
N LEU A 195 9.49 5.42 -5.33
CA LEU A 195 9.36 6.73 -6.01
C LEU A 195 10.71 7.41 -6.28
N GLY A 196 11.80 6.91 -5.69
CA GLY A 196 13.12 7.55 -5.77
C GLY A 196 13.20 8.89 -5.05
N VAL A 197 12.21 9.21 -4.22
CA VAL A 197 12.14 10.44 -3.42
C VAL A 197 13.00 10.25 -2.18
N ARG A 198 13.98 11.14 -1.99
CA ARG A 198 14.78 11.18 -0.76
C ARG A 198 14.16 12.20 0.18
N ARG A 199 13.74 11.77 1.38
CA ARG A 199 13.30 12.71 2.43
C ARG A 199 14.49 13.60 2.77
N THR A 200 14.35 14.91 2.57
CA THR A 200 15.32 15.92 3.01
C THR A 200 14.98 16.49 4.38
N SER A 201 13.77 16.22 4.90
CA SER A 201 13.33 16.67 6.22
C SER A 201 13.79 15.71 7.31
N ASP A 202 14.59 16.23 8.24
CA ASP A 202 15.09 15.53 9.42
C ASP A 202 14.06 15.47 10.57
N CYS A 203 12.84 15.99 10.40
CA CYS A 203 11.83 15.98 11.46
C CYS A 203 11.21 14.58 11.63
N PRO A 204 11.47 13.85 12.73
CA PRO A 204 10.76 12.63 13.02
C PRO A 204 9.29 12.97 13.30
N GLY A 205 8.35 12.17 12.77
CA GLY A 205 6.91 12.41 12.98
C GLY A 205 6.51 12.50 14.47
N SER A 206 7.27 11.87 15.37
CA SER A 206 7.06 11.97 16.82
C SER A 206 7.33 13.36 17.41
N GLU A 207 8.12 14.20 16.75
CA GLU A 207 8.45 15.56 17.21
C GLU A 207 7.46 16.61 16.70
N VAL A 208 6.67 16.28 15.69
CA VAL A 208 5.73 17.19 15.03
C VAL A 208 4.77 17.87 16.03
N PRO A 209 4.12 17.14 16.97
CA PRO A 209 3.29 17.76 18.00
C PRO A 209 4.09 18.71 18.91
N ALA A 210 5.30 18.31 19.31
CA ALA A 210 6.13 19.08 20.24
C ALA A 210 6.55 20.44 19.63
N ARG A 211 6.78 20.50 18.32
CA ARG A 211 7.07 21.72 17.57
C ARG A 211 5.88 22.67 17.59
N TYR A 212 4.68 22.18 17.30
CA TYR A 212 3.47 23.00 17.38
C TYR A 212 3.23 23.56 18.80
N PHE A 213 3.40 22.73 19.84
CA PHE A 213 3.30 23.22 21.22
C PHE A 213 4.42 24.20 21.59
N GLY A 214 5.63 24.05 21.06
CA GLY A 214 6.72 25.00 21.22
C GLY A 214 6.35 26.38 20.66
N TYR A 215 5.71 26.41 19.50
CA TYR A 215 5.22 27.62 18.85
C TYR A 215 4.13 28.28 19.71
N LEU A 216 3.14 27.50 20.16
CA LEU A 216 2.08 28.00 21.04
C LEU A 216 2.59 28.53 22.39
N ARG A 217 3.77 28.11 22.85
CA ARG A 217 4.43 28.66 24.06
C ARG A 217 5.25 29.93 23.80
N GLY A 218 5.22 30.46 22.59
CA GLY A 218 5.93 31.68 22.19
C GLY A 218 7.24 31.43 21.45
N GLY A 219 7.49 30.20 20.98
CA GLY A 219 8.61 29.89 20.09
C GLY A 219 8.47 30.55 18.72
N SER A 220 9.59 30.68 18.00
CA SER A 220 9.61 31.19 16.61
C SER A 220 8.75 30.31 15.70
N PRO A 221 8.00 30.90 14.74
CA PRO A 221 7.34 30.13 13.68
C PRO A 221 8.27 29.20 12.88
N ASP A 222 9.58 29.47 12.84
CA ASP A 222 10.57 28.65 12.11
C ASP A 222 10.48 27.16 12.40
N ILE A 223 10.13 26.77 13.62
CA ILE A 223 10.04 25.36 14.01
C ILE A 223 8.93 24.60 13.27
N LEU A 224 7.97 25.33 12.66
CA LEU A 224 6.88 24.80 11.85
C LEU A 224 7.27 24.67 10.36
N ALA A 225 8.37 25.27 9.92
CA ALA A 225 8.80 25.21 8.52
C ALA A 225 9.08 23.76 8.08
N GLU A 226 9.81 23.00 8.89
CA GLU A 226 10.10 21.59 8.61
C GLU A 226 8.84 20.70 8.64
N VAL A 227 7.84 21.09 9.42
CA VAL A 227 6.53 20.41 9.48
C VAL A 227 5.75 20.67 8.19
N LEU A 228 5.69 21.93 7.73
CA LEU A 228 5.11 22.28 6.43
C LEU A 228 5.81 21.54 5.29
N ASP A 229 7.13 21.48 5.27
CA ASP A 229 7.89 20.76 4.24
C ASP A 229 7.62 19.26 4.25
N HIS A 230 7.50 18.65 5.44
CA HIS A 230 7.15 17.24 5.59
C HIS A 230 5.79 16.91 4.98
N ASN A 231 4.74 17.60 5.43
CA ASN A 231 3.38 17.36 4.95
C ASN A 231 3.23 17.69 3.45
N PHE A 232 3.92 18.71 2.95
CA PHE A 232 3.94 19.01 1.51
C PHE A 232 4.53 17.86 0.71
N GLN A 233 5.64 17.29 1.18
CA GLN A 233 6.23 16.12 0.56
C GLN A 233 5.27 14.93 0.61
N ASP A 234 4.64 14.67 1.76
CA ASP A 234 3.76 13.52 1.91
C ASP A 234 2.54 13.58 0.98
N VAL A 235 1.84 14.72 0.89
CA VAL A 235 0.70 14.87 -0.05
C VAL A 235 1.13 14.81 -1.52
N LEU A 236 2.32 15.30 -1.86
CA LEU A 236 2.88 15.16 -3.20
C LEU A 236 3.20 13.69 -3.50
N SER A 237 3.80 12.98 -2.54
CA SER A 237 4.12 11.55 -2.63
C SER A 237 2.87 10.70 -2.85
N LEU A 238 1.69 11.10 -2.35
CA LEU A 238 0.44 10.40 -2.63
C LEU A 238 0.07 10.45 -4.12
N ALA A 239 0.20 11.61 -4.77
CA ALA A 239 -0.07 11.76 -6.20
C ALA A 239 0.92 10.95 -7.04
N LEU A 240 2.20 10.99 -6.67
CA LEU A 240 3.25 10.20 -7.32
C LEU A 240 3.01 8.69 -7.14
N LEU A 241 2.57 8.27 -5.95
CA LEU A 241 2.25 6.87 -5.68
C LEU A 241 1.03 6.40 -6.46
N GLU A 242 -0.06 7.18 -6.52
CA GLU A 242 -1.23 6.80 -7.32
C GLU A 242 -0.86 6.69 -8.82
N ALA A 243 -0.05 7.62 -9.32
CA ALA A 243 0.47 7.56 -10.68
C ALA A 243 1.30 6.29 -10.95
N GLU A 244 2.17 5.92 -10.00
CA GLU A 244 2.96 4.69 -10.08
C GLU A 244 2.07 3.44 -10.04
N LEU A 245 1.02 3.42 -9.20
CA LEU A 245 0.05 2.32 -9.18
C LEU A 245 -0.69 2.20 -10.52
N CYS A 246 -1.08 3.32 -11.13
CA CYS A 246 -1.67 3.33 -12.48
C CYS A 246 -0.70 2.79 -13.53
N ARG A 247 0.57 3.22 -13.50
CA ARG A 247 1.62 2.73 -14.41
C ARG A 247 1.82 1.22 -14.26
N LEU A 248 1.89 0.70 -13.04
CA LEU A 248 2.01 -0.73 -12.76
C LEU A 248 0.82 -1.52 -13.32
N ARG A 249 -0.41 -1.02 -13.11
CA ARG A 249 -1.65 -1.63 -13.64
C ARG A 249 -1.71 -1.62 -15.17
N ALA A 250 -1.11 -0.62 -15.81
CA ALA A 250 -1.01 -0.50 -17.26
C ALA A 250 0.11 -1.36 -17.90
N GLY A 251 0.73 -2.26 -17.13
CA GLY A 251 1.77 -3.17 -17.63
C GLY A 251 3.21 -2.76 -17.26
N GLY A 252 3.39 -1.59 -16.64
CA GLY A 252 4.69 -1.10 -16.17
C GLY A 252 5.34 -1.95 -15.07
N TRP A 253 4.64 -2.96 -14.56
CA TRP A 253 5.16 -3.95 -13.61
C TRP A 253 6.33 -4.77 -14.19
N ARG A 254 6.43 -4.93 -15.51
CA ARG A 254 7.52 -5.66 -16.18
C ARG A 254 8.90 -5.02 -15.99
N GLU A 255 8.91 -3.71 -15.77
CA GLU A 255 10.12 -2.90 -15.58
C GLU A 255 10.35 -2.53 -14.10
N ALA A 256 9.41 -2.88 -13.22
CA ALA A 256 9.46 -2.50 -11.82
C ALA A 256 10.58 -3.25 -11.08
N ARG A 257 11.52 -2.49 -10.52
CA ARG A 257 12.64 -3.05 -9.75
C ARG A 257 12.24 -3.50 -8.34
N VAL A 258 11.29 -2.78 -7.74
CA VAL A 258 10.80 -3.03 -6.38
C VAL A 258 9.32 -3.35 -6.48
N LEU A 259 9.00 -4.64 -6.48
CA LEU A 259 7.63 -5.13 -6.58
C LEU A 259 7.51 -6.52 -5.96
N ASP A 260 6.47 -6.75 -5.18
CA ASP A 260 6.09 -8.08 -4.72
C ASP A 260 5.28 -8.78 -5.82
N PRO A 261 5.85 -9.81 -6.49
CA PRO A 261 5.16 -10.51 -7.58
C PRO A 261 3.88 -11.21 -7.09
N ARG A 262 3.78 -11.55 -5.79
CA ARG A 262 2.55 -12.14 -5.24
C ARG A 262 1.42 -11.13 -5.23
N GLY A 263 1.73 -9.92 -4.79
CA GLY A 263 0.78 -8.83 -4.69
C GLY A 263 0.27 -8.41 -6.05
N MET A 264 1.20 -8.23 -6.99
CA MET A 264 0.86 -7.81 -8.36
C MET A 264 0.11 -8.90 -9.12
N ALA A 265 0.47 -10.19 -8.98
CA ALA A 265 -0.27 -11.27 -9.62
C ALA A 265 -1.74 -11.32 -9.14
N LEU A 266 -1.99 -11.10 -7.85
CA LEU A 266 -3.35 -11.01 -7.32
C LEU A 266 -4.12 -9.83 -7.92
N GLU A 267 -3.44 -8.70 -8.13
CA GLU A 267 -4.02 -7.51 -8.74
C GLU A 267 -4.40 -7.72 -10.20
N LEU A 268 -3.50 -8.28 -11.00
CA LEU A 268 -3.74 -8.65 -12.40
C LEU A 268 -4.89 -9.65 -12.51
N LEU A 269 -4.95 -10.66 -11.64
CA LEU A 269 -6.04 -11.63 -11.62
C LEU A 269 -7.39 -11.01 -11.27
N ARG A 270 -7.44 -10.05 -10.33
CA ARG A 270 -8.66 -9.30 -10.00
C ARG A 270 -9.13 -8.42 -11.17
N ALA A 271 -8.19 -7.91 -11.95
CA ALA A 271 -8.47 -7.17 -13.17
C ALA A 271 -8.81 -8.08 -14.38
N GLY A 272 -8.77 -9.40 -14.22
CA GLY A 272 -9.02 -10.36 -15.30
C GLY A 272 -7.84 -10.56 -16.26
N ALA A 273 -6.69 -9.91 -16.02
CA ALA A 273 -5.46 -10.05 -16.80
C ALA A 273 -4.71 -11.35 -16.42
N VAL A 274 -5.35 -12.49 -16.73
CA VAL A 274 -4.85 -13.82 -16.34
C VAL A 274 -3.50 -14.14 -16.97
N ASP A 275 -3.32 -13.82 -18.26
CA ASP A 275 -2.08 -14.13 -18.97
C ASP A 275 -0.89 -13.34 -18.39
N ASP A 276 -1.07 -12.03 -18.13
CA ASP A 276 -0.06 -11.20 -17.47
C ASP A 276 0.29 -11.71 -16.06
N ALA A 277 -0.72 -12.15 -15.30
CA ALA A 277 -0.50 -12.70 -13.97
C ALA A 277 0.31 -14.00 -14.02
N LEU A 278 0.07 -14.85 -15.02
CA LEU A 278 0.82 -16.09 -15.22
C LEU A 278 2.26 -15.79 -15.64
N GLU A 279 2.46 -14.86 -16.59
CA GLU A 279 3.79 -14.40 -17.03
C GLU A 279 4.61 -13.89 -15.83
N LEU A 280 4.02 -13.04 -14.99
CA LEU A 280 4.67 -12.53 -13.78
C LEU A 280 5.04 -13.66 -12.81
N VAL A 281 4.10 -14.58 -12.57
CA VAL A 281 4.31 -15.70 -11.65
C VAL A 281 5.40 -16.64 -12.15
N GLU A 282 5.46 -16.91 -13.45
CA GLU A 282 6.49 -17.74 -14.08
C GLU A 282 7.87 -17.06 -14.04
N THR A 283 7.93 -15.77 -14.35
CA THR A 283 9.16 -14.97 -14.31
C THR A 283 9.71 -14.89 -12.88
N ALA A 284 8.85 -14.58 -11.90
CA ALA A 284 9.22 -14.54 -10.49
C ALA A 284 9.69 -15.90 -9.97
N GLN A 285 9.11 -17.01 -10.44
CA GLN A 285 9.57 -18.35 -10.10
C GLN A 285 10.94 -18.66 -10.69
N ALA A 286 11.21 -18.25 -11.93
CA ALA A 286 12.50 -18.49 -12.56
C ALA A 286 13.65 -17.76 -11.85
N LEU A 287 13.34 -16.61 -11.23
CA LEU A 287 14.29 -15.78 -10.48
C LEU A 287 14.33 -16.08 -8.97
N ALA A 288 13.39 -16.88 -8.44
CA ALA A 288 13.30 -17.14 -7.01
C ALA A 288 14.56 -17.86 -6.49
N ALA A 289 15.18 -17.28 -5.46
CA ALA A 289 16.36 -17.87 -4.82
C ALA A 289 16.02 -19.13 -4.00
N ASP A 290 14.78 -19.23 -3.50
CA ASP A 290 14.28 -20.35 -2.71
C ASP A 290 13.02 -20.99 -3.34
N HIS A 291 13.01 -22.32 -3.37
CA HIS A 291 11.93 -23.16 -3.87
C HIS A 291 10.65 -23.01 -3.04
N ALA A 292 10.77 -22.73 -1.74
CA ALA A 292 9.61 -22.47 -0.89
C ALA A 292 8.85 -21.20 -1.34
N GLU A 293 9.59 -20.19 -1.80
CA GLU A 293 9.01 -18.95 -2.31
C GLU A 293 8.24 -19.17 -3.61
N ALA A 294 8.85 -19.89 -4.55
CA ALA A 294 8.25 -20.29 -5.82
C ALA A 294 6.96 -21.12 -5.61
N ASN A 295 6.97 -22.06 -4.66
CA ASN A 295 5.80 -22.89 -4.35
C ASN A 295 4.65 -22.11 -3.72
N ALA A 296 4.94 -21.12 -2.87
CA ALA A 296 3.92 -20.29 -2.28
C ALA A 296 3.27 -19.35 -3.33
N LEU A 297 4.04 -18.86 -4.31
CA LEU A 297 3.52 -18.17 -5.49
C LEU A 297 2.56 -19.05 -6.31
N ARG A 298 2.98 -20.27 -6.67
CA ARG A 298 2.12 -21.25 -7.39
C ARG A 298 0.81 -21.50 -6.68
N ARG A 299 0.85 -21.63 -5.36
CA ARG A 299 -0.34 -21.91 -4.55
C ARG A 299 -1.37 -20.78 -4.60
N VAL A 300 -0.93 -19.52 -4.55
CA VAL A 300 -1.83 -18.37 -4.64
C VAL A 300 -2.42 -18.28 -6.05
N ALA A 301 -1.58 -18.32 -7.08
CA ALA A 301 -2.01 -18.25 -8.47
C ALA A 301 -2.96 -19.40 -8.84
N SER A 302 -2.64 -20.64 -8.47
CA SER A 302 -3.47 -21.82 -8.72
C SER A 302 -4.87 -21.70 -8.10
N ARG A 303 -4.99 -21.21 -6.86
CA ARG A 303 -6.30 -21.02 -6.21
C ARG A 303 -7.16 -20.00 -6.95
N LEU A 304 -6.56 -18.92 -7.43
CA LEU A 304 -7.26 -17.87 -8.17
C LEU A 304 -7.68 -18.35 -9.55
N LEU A 305 -6.81 -19.07 -10.27
CA LEU A 305 -7.16 -19.70 -11.55
C LEU A 305 -8.36 -20.64 -11.40
N ILE A 306 -8.36 -21.48 -10.34
CA ILE A 306 -9.48 -22.36 -10.03
C ILE A 306 -10.75 -21.55 -9.76
N ALA A 307 -10.66 -20.44 -9.01
CA ALA A 307 -11.80 -19.57 -8.74
C ALA A 307 -12.35 -18.88 -10.01
N LEU A 308 -11.49 -18.64 -11.00
CA LEU A 308 -11.84 -18.12 -12.33
C LEU A 308 -12.26 -19.22 -13.33
N GLY A 309 -12.38 -20.48 -12.89
CA GLY A 309 -12.74 -21.61 -13.76
C GLY A 309 -11.62 -22.11 -14.67
N GLN A 310 -10.40 -21.57 -14.57
CA GLN A 310 -9.23 -21.91 -15.39
C GLN A 310 -8.47 -23.11 -14.80
N VAL A 311 -9.16 -24.25 -14.65
CA VAL A 311 -8.66 -25.43 -13.94
C VAL A 311 -7.45 -26.07 -14.65
N GLU A 312 -7.47 -26.12 -15.98
CA GLU A 312 -6.39 -26.69 -16.80
C GLU A 312 -5.09 -25.88 -16.64
N ARG A 313 -5.18 -24.56 -16.67
CA ARG A 313 -4.03 -23.66 -16.46
C ARG A 313 -3.49 -23.79 -15.03
N ALA A 314 -4.36 -23.95 -14.03
CA ALA A 314 -3.94 -24.21 -12.66
C ALA A 314 -3.16 -25.53 -12.53
N GLU A 315 -3.55 -26.57 -13.26
CA GLU A 315 -2.80 -27.84 -13.32
C GLU A 315 -1.45 -27.67 -14.00
N GLN A 316 -1.40 -26.99 -15.15
CA GLN A 316 -0.18 -26.72 -15.91
C GLN A 316 0.86 -25.96 -15.05
N LEU A 317 0.41 -24.98 -14.27
CA LEU A 317 1.28 -24.22 -13.36
C LEU A 317 1.97 -25.12 -12.32
N TRP A 318 1.25 -26.10 -11.77
CA TRP A 318 1.86 -27.07 -10.84
C TRP A 318 2.74 -28.10 -11.56
N ALA A 319 2.41 -28.46 -12.80
CA ALA A 319 3.22 -29.37 -13.61
C ALA A 319 4.62 -28.81 -13.93
N LEU A 320 4.81 -27.48 -13.95
CA LEU A 320 6.15 -26.88 -14.07
C LEU A 320 7.06 -27.28 -12.88
N GLY A 321 6.48 -27.40 -11.69
CA GLY A 321 7.19 -27.76 -10.46
C GLY A 321 7.61 -29.23 -10.37
N THR A 322 7.17 -30.08 -11.31
CA THR A 322 7.41 -31.53 -11.24
C THR A 322 8.66 -31.99 -12.00
N ARG A 323 9.32 -31.09 -12.72
CA ARG A 323 10.40 -31.41 -13.70
C ARG A 323 11.71 -31.89 -13.07
N ARG A 324 11.99 -31.57 -11.81
CA ARG A 324 13.24 -31.94 -11.12
C ARG A 324 12.93 -32.81 -9.91
N ALA A 325 13.63 -33.93 -9.73
CA ALA A 325 13.39 -34.80 -8.58
C ALA A 325 13.79 -34.12 -7.26
N SER A 326 12.80 -33.76 -6.44
CA SER A 326 12.95 -33.12 -5.13
C SER A 326 11.70 -33.33 -4.27
N VAL A 327 11.79 -33.00 -2.97
CA VAL A 327 10.61 -32.96 -2.07
C VAL A 327 9.56 -31.95 -2.55
N ASP A 328 10.00 -30.83 -3.10
CA ASP A 328 9.09 -29.82 -3.68
C ASP A 328 8.35 -30.36 -4.90
N ALA A 329 9.02 -31.13 -5.76
CA ALA A 329 8.36 -31.73 -6.92
C ALA A 329 7.34 -32.79 -6.52
N ALA A 330 7.59 -33.54 -5.46
CA ALA A 330 6.59 -34.43 -4.89
C ALA A 330 5.38 -33.65 -4.34
N THR A 331 5.62 -32.51 -3.69
CA THR A 331 4.55 -31.61 -3.24
C THR A 331 3.75 -31.05 -4.41
N ALA A 332 4.42 -30.65 -5.50
CA ALA A 332 3.76 -30.17 -6.72
C ALA A 332 2.87 -31.25 -7.36
N TRP A 333 3.35 -32.49 -7.45
CA TRP A 333 2.54 -33.62 -7.91
C TRP A 333 1.30 -33.88 -7.04
N ILE A 334 1.40 -33.66 -5.72
CA ILE A 334 0.24 -33.79 -4.83
C ILE A 334 -0.80 -32.70 -5.09
N GLU A 335 -0.40 -31.48 -5.46
CA GLU A 335 -1.33 -30.43 -5.86
C GLU A 335 -1.98 -30.75 -7.22
N VAL A 336 -1.22 -31.26 -8.21
CA VAL A 336 -1.80 -31.81 -9.46
C VAL A 336 -2.86 -32.87 -9.14
N ALA A 337 -2.55 -33.80 -8.23
CA ALA A 337 -3.51 -34.81 -7.78
C ALA A 337 -4.74 -34.21 -7.07
N ARG A 338 -4.63 -33.06 -6.37
CA ARG A 338 -5.81 -32.35 -5.81
C ARG A 338 -6.67 -31.75 -6.90
N ILE A 339 -6.05 -31.14 -7.89
CA ILE A 339 -6.76 -30.49 -8.98
C ILE A 339 -7.56 -31.52 -9.79
N ARG A 340 -6.91 -32.61 -10.20
CA ARG A 340 -7.56 -33.70 -10.93
C ARG A 340 -8.71 -34.33 -10.15
N GLU A 341 -8.50 -34.62 -8.86
CA GLU A 341 -9.53 -35.21 -7.99
C GLU A 341 -10.76 -34.29 -7.82
N ARG A 342 -10.53 -33.02 -7.48
CA ARG A 342 -11.60 -32.13 -6.99
C ARG A 342 -12.28 -31.30 -8.06
N HIS A 343 -11.53 -30.90 -9.09
CA HIS A 343 -11.99 -29.93 -10.08
C HIS A 343 -12.19 -30.54 -11.46
N ARG A 344 -11.47 -31.63 -11.79
CA ARG A 344 -11.64 -32.36 -13.06
C ARG A 344 -12.40 -33.67 -12.91
N HIS A 345 -12.69 -34.09 -11.68
CA HIS A 345 -13.30 -35.39 -11.35
C HIS A 345 -12.56 -36.61 -11.94
N ASP A 346 -11.26 -36.47 -12.19
CA ASP A 346 -10.39 -37.51 -12.74
C ASP A 346 -9.64 -38.23 -11.61
N LEU A 347 -10.27 -39.27 -11.06
CA LEU A 347 -9.69 -40.08 -9.98
C LEU A 347 -8.45 -40.86 -10.44
N ARG A 348 -8.42 -41.32 -11.70
CA ARG A 348 -7.32 -42.14 -12.21
C ARG A 348 -6.08 -41.29 -12.43
N GLY A 349 -6.21 -40.15 -13.11
CA GLY A 349 -5.11 -39.21 -13.28
C GLY A 349 -4.65 -38.59 -11.95
N ALA A 350 -5.55 -38.43 -10.97
CA ALA A 350 -5.15 -38.04 -9.60
C ALA A 350 -4.29 -39.12 -8.93
N MET A 351 -4.66 -40.40 -9.05
CA MET A 351 -3.87 -41.53 -8.54
C MET A 351 -2.50 -41.60 -9.22
N GLU A 352 -2.44 -41.44 -10.54
CA GLU A 352 -1.18 -41.43 -11.31
C GLU A 352 -0.24 -40.31 -10.86
N ALA A 353 -0.78 -39.10 -10.64
CA ALA A 353 -0.02 -37.98 -10.11
C ALA A 353 0.51 -38.24 -8.68
N ALA A 354 -0.31 -38.85 -7.80
CA ALA A 354 0.15 -39.25 -6.46
C ALA A 354 1.23 -40.35 -6.52
N ALA A 355 1.14 -41.28 -7.47
CA ALA A 355 2.17 -42.29 -7.69
C ALA A 355 3.48 -41.66 -8.23
N ALA A 356 3.38 -40.67 -9.11
CA ALA A 356 4.53 -39.89 -9.58
C ALA A 356 5.22 -39.14 -8.43
N ALA A 357 4.45 -38.56 -7.50
CA ALA A 357 4.99 -37.93 -6.28
C ALA A 357 5.84 -38.92 -5.46
N SER A 358 5.38 -40.17 -5.31
CA SER A 358 6.11 -41.21 -4.57
C SER A 358 7.44 -41.54 -5.25
N ARG A 359 7.43 -41.79 -6.57
CA ARG A 359 8.65 -42.09 -7.33
C ARG A 359 9.66 -40.95 -7.25
N VAL A 360 9.19 -39.71 -7.34
CA VAL A 360 10.04 -38.52 -7.24
C VAL A 360 10.69 -38.41 -5.87
N LEU A 361 9.99 -38.73 -4.78
CA LEU A 361 10.59 -38.76 -3.43
C LEU A 361 11.68 -39.82 -3.30
N ASP A 362 11.48 -41.00 -3.88
CA ASP A 362 12.47 -42.08 -3.79
C ASP A 362 13.75 -41.72 -4.56
N ILE A 363 13.61 -41.12 -5.75
CA ILE A 363 14.73 -40.59 -6.51
C ILE A 363 15.41 -39.43 -5.76
N ALA A 364 14.63 -38.50 -5.20
CA ALA A 364 15.18 -37.37 -4.44
C ALA A 364 15.97 -37.83 -3.21
N PHE A 365 15.46 -38.85 -2.50
CA PHE A 365 16.13 -39.47 -1.36
C PHE A 365 17.44 -40.14 -1.79
N ALA A 366 17.41 -40.94 -2.86
CA ALA A 366 18.60 -41.61 -3.38
C ALA A 366 19.70 -40.63 -3.85
N LEU A 367 19.30 -39.47 -4.37
CA LEU A 367 20.23 -38.42 -4.83
C LEU A 367 20.67 -37.45 -3.72
N GLY A 368 20.23 -37.63 -2.48
CA GLY A 368 20.52 -36.68 -1.38
C GLY A 368 19.89 -35.29 -1.57
N ARG A 369 18.87 -35.17 -2.43
CA ARG A 369 18.18 -33.90 -2.78
C ARG A 369 16.90 -33.69 -1.96
N GLY A 370 16.81 -34.37 -0.80
CA GLY A 370 15.59 -34.48 -0.01
C GLY A 370 15.37 -33.37 1.02
N GLY A 371 16.32 -32.45 1.22
CA GLY A 371 16.32 -31.63 2.43
C GLY A 371 16.56 -32.50 3.68
N SER A 372 16.02 -32.10 4.82
CA SER A 372 16.19 -32.86 6.07
C SER A 372 15.44 -34.21 6.02
N LEU A 373 15.96 -35.23 6.70
CA LEU A 373 15.28 -36.53 6.87
C LEU A 373 13.84 -36.38 7.39
N ALA A 374 13.60 -35.39 8.25
CA ALA A 374 12.29 -35.08 8.78
C ALA A 374 11.32 -34.52 7.72
N GLU A 375 11.79 -33.72 6.77
CA GLU A 375 10.98 -33.20 5.66
C GLU A 375 10.61 -34.29 4.66
N VAL A 376 11.58 -35.13 4.31
CA VAL A 376 11.34 -36.31 3.45
C VAL A 376 10.31 -37.22 4.10
N GLY A 377 10.49 -37.57 5.38
CA GLY A 377 9.57 -38.44 6.12
C GLY A 377 8.14 -37.90 6.18
N ARG A 378 7.97 -36.60 6.51
CA ARG A 378 6.65 -35.95 6.54
C ARG A 378 5.97 -35.95 5.15
N THR A 379 6.74 -35.68 4.10
CA THR A 379 6.20 -35.62 2.74
C THR A 379 5.83 -37.02 2.25
N ARG A 380 6.66 -38.03 2.54
CA ARG A 380 6.40 -39.43 2.21
C ARG A 380 5.10 -39.93 2.83
N LEU A 381 4.88 -39.68 4.13
CA LEU A 381 3.63 -40.03 4.80
C LEU A 381 2.40 -39.38 4.14
N THR A 382 2.53 -38.11 3.73
CA THR A 382 1.46 -37.37 3.04
C THR A 382 1.14 -38.01 1.68
N VAL A 383 2.17 -38.32 0.89
CA VAL A 383 2.04 -38.96 -0.42
C VAL A 383 1.41 -40.35 -0.30
N GLU A 384 1.92 -41.20 0.60
CA GLU A 384 1.44 -42.56 0.79
C GLU A 384 -0.01 -42.62 1.24
N ARG A 385 -0.41 -41.78 2.23
CA ARG A 385 -1.81 -41.68 2.67
C ARG A 385 -2.73 -41.33 1.51
N ARG A 386 -2.35 -40.36 0.68
CA ARG A 386 -3.15 -39.92 -0.48
C ARG A 386 -3.23 -41.02 -1.54
N LEU A 387 -2.10 -41.63 -1.88
CA LEU A 387 -2.02 -42.68 -2.89
C LEU A 387 -2.87 -43.90 -2.49
N ARG A 388 -2.80 -44.35 -1.23
CA ARG A 388 -3.66 -45.43 -0.72
C ARG A 388 -5.15 -45.09 -0.85
N ARG A 389 -5.54 -43.88 -0.45
CA ARG A 389 -6.92 -43.41 -0.55
C ARG A 389 -7.41 -43.38 -2.01
N LEU A 390 -6.61 -42.81 -2.91
CA LEU A 390 -6.96 -42.72 -4.33
C LEU A 390 -7.06 -44.10 -4.99
N ARG A 391 -6.15 -45.03 -4.68
CA ARG A 391 -6.25 -46.43 -5.14
C ARG A 391 -7.58 -47.07 -4.75
N SER A 392 -7.95 -46.96 -3.48
CA SER A 392 -9.22 -47.50 -2.98
C SER A 392 -10.44 -46.89 -3.70
N TRP A 393 -10.42 -45.58 -3.95
CA TRP A 393 -11.50 -44.89 -4.66
C TRP A 393 -11.59 -45.27 -6.14
N VAL A 394 -10.45 -45.39 -6.83
CA VAL A 394 -10.40 -45.86 -8.22
C VAL A 394 -10.94 -47.28 -8.33
N GLU A 395 -10.48 -48.20 -7.49
CA GLU A 395 -11.00 -49.57 -7.48
C GLU A 395 -12.51 -49.64 -7.19
N ALA A 396 -13.00 -48.81 -6.26
CA ALA A 396 -14.43 -48.74 -5.96
C ALA A 396 -15.24 -48.22 -7.16
N ALA A 397 -14.74 -47.20 -7.85
CA ALA A 397 -15.35 -46.65 -9.07
C ALA A 397 -15.37 -47.68 -10.20
N GLU A 398 -14.27 -48.42 -10.42
CA GLU A 398 -14.18 -49.48 -11.43
C GLU A 398 -15.15 -50.64 -11.12
N ARG A 399 -15.23 -51.08 -9.86
CA ARG A 399 -16.21 -52.10 -9.42
C ARG A 399 -17.65 -51.63 -9.67
N ARG A 400 -17.95 -50.35 -9.43
CA ARG A 400 -19.29 -49.78 -9.67
C ARG A 400 -19.63 -49.78 -11.16
N ALA A 401 -18.71 -49.30 -12.00
CA ALA A 401 -18.89 -49.29 -13.45
C ALA A 401 -19.10 -50.70 -14.02
N LEU A 402 -18.36 -51.71 -13.53
CA LEU A 402 -18.53 -53.10 -13.95
C LEU A 402 -19.91 -53.67 -13.59
N ARG A 403 -20.43 -53.34 -12.40
CA ARG A 403 -21.78 -53.74 -11.99
C ARG A 403 -22.86 -53.09 -12.84
N GLU A 404 -22.74 -51.79 -13.12
CA GLU A 404 -23.67 -51.07 -14.00
C GLU A 404 -23.68 -51.61 -15.43
N ALA A 405 -22.51 -51.95 -15.97
CA ALA A 405 -22.39 -52.55 -17.30
C ALA A 405 -23.03 -53.95 -17.37
N ARG A 406 -22.91 -54.76 -16.32
CA ARG A 406 -23.58 -56.07 -16.22
C ARG A 406 -25.10 -55.93 -16.08
N GLY A 407 -25.58 -54.95 -15.31
CA GLY A 407 -27.01 -54.68 -15.16
C GLY A 407 -27.67 -54.21 -16.46
N ARG A 408 -27.03 -53.33 -17.24
CA ARG A 408 -27.55 -52.88 -18.55
C ARG A 408 -27.65 -54.02 -19.58
N LYS A 409 -26.76 -55.02 -19.52
CA LYS A 409 -26.79 -56.22 -20.38
C LYS A 409 -27.86 -57.25 -19.97
N GLN A 410 -28.50 -57.09 -18.82
CA GLN A 410 -29.59 -57.98 -18.36
C GLN A 410 -30.98 -57.37 -18.60
N VAL A 411 -31.05 -56.08 -18.93
CA VAL A 411 -32.30 -55.33 -19.17
C VAL A 411 -32.51 -55.01 -20.67
N ALA A 412 -31.45 -55.09 -21.46
CA ALA A 412 -31.50 -55.13 -22.94
C ALA A 412 -31.48 -56.59 -23.39
#